data_AF-A0A917C3B9-F1
#
_entry.id   AF-A0A917C3B9-F1
#
_cell.length_a   1.000
_cell.length_b   1.000
_cell.length_c   1.000
_cell.angle_alpha   90.00
_cell.angle_beta   90.00
_cell.angle_gamma   90.00
#
_symmetry.space_group_name_H-M   'P 1'
#
loop_
_entity.id
_entity.type
_entity.pdbx_description
1 polymer ?
#
loop_
_entity_poly.entity_id
_entity_poly.type
_entity_poly.pdbx_seq_one_letter_code
_entity_poly.pdbx_strand_id
1 'polypeptide(L)'
;MEASGLLFNIDADFPLPIHIQLKEQIKWLIGKGLLNPGDTLPSTNQLAEQLSINRNTIQSVYTQLKEDGLLLMQKGRGTQVAGEEEITRFKANHPHFSFVEQMIDEAHESNFVIDDLLLSGFAYVQLFGQRQKRKQRYLFIECKMSSCIFYLDEIRRLTSAEIQTIDVTSLPDEDLKQAIHNADVIVTRSDLAEKLRVFVDEAKKTLISVGSTGDVSLLLNMIRQP
;
A
#
# COMPACT_ATOMS: atom_id res chain seq x y z
N MET A 1 -9.76 -37.00 -8.16
CA MET A 1 -10.11 -36.73 -6.75
C MET A 1 -10.59 -35.30 -6.69
N GLU A 2 -11.84 -35.12 -6.32
CA GLU A 2 -12.63 -33.89 -6.45
C GLU A 2 -12.16 -32.82 -5.45
N ALA A 3 -11.78 -31.64 -5.94
CA ALA A 3 -11.60 -30.44 -5.11
C ALA A 3 -12.93 -29.66 -4.99
N SER A 4 -14.02 -30.36 -4.66
CA SER A 4 -15.35 -29.74 -4.49
C SER A 4 -15.58 -29.34 -3.03
N GLY A 5 -15.07 -28.17 -2.69
CA GLY A 5 -15.36 -27.42 -1.47
C GLY A 5 -14.48 -26.18 -1.43
N LEU A 6 -14.99 -25.01 -1.85
CA LEU A 6 -14.19 -23.80 -1.94
C LEU A 6 -13.90 -23.19 -0.57
N LEU A 7 -12.69 -22.61 -0.51
CA LEU A 7 -11.79 -22.38 0.62
C LEU A 7 -12.02 -21.09 1.45
N PHE A 8 -13.18 -20.46 1.37
CA PHE A 8 -13.42 -19.15 2.00
C PHE A 8 -14.39 -19.25 3.18
N ASN A 9 -13.99 -18.71 4.32
CA ASN A 9 -14.78 -18.71 5.54
C ASN A 9 -14.98 -17.27 6.01
N ILE A 10 -16.17 -16.71 5.84
CA ILE A 10 -16.47 -15.31 6.16
C ILE A 10 -17.27 -15.26 7.46
N ASP A 11 -16.82 -14.42 8.39
CA ASP A 11 -17.50 -14.17 9.65
C ASP A 11 -18.08 -12.75 9.65
N ALA A 12 -19.41 -12.64 9.59
CA ALA A 12 -20.09 -11.35 9.57
C ALA A 12 -20.03 -10.61 10.93
N ASP A 13 -19.78 -11.33 12.02
CA ASP A 13 -19.67 -10.78 13.37
C ASP A 13 -18.23 -10.38 13.70
N PHE A 14 -17.26 -10.79 12.88
CA PHE A 14 -15.87 -10.40 13.06
C PHE A 14 -15.68 -8.88 12.80
N PRO A 15 -14.87 -8.16 13.60
CA PRO A 15 -14.71 -6.71 13.49
C PRO A 15 -14.15 -6.20 12.16
N LEU A 16 -13.58 -7.07 11.32
CA LEU A 16 -13.12 -6.69 9.99
C LEU A 16 -14.26 -6.71 8.98
N PRO A 17 -14.39 -5.69 8.10
CA PRO A 17 -15.35 -5.72 7.02
C PRO A 17 -15.20 -6.95 6.11
N ILE A 18 -16.32 -7.54 5.69
CA ILE A 18 -16.39 -8.76 4.85
C ILE A 18 -15.46 -8.71 3.62
N HIS A 19 -15.41 -7.56 2.94
CA HIS A 19 -14.57 -7.41 1.74
C HIS A 19 -13.07 -7.52 2.06
N ILE A 20 -12.64 -7.06 3.24
CA ILE A 20 -11.26 -7.19 3.71
C ILE A 20 -10.97 -8.65 4.06
N GLN A 21 -11.88 -9.31 4.77
CA GLN A 21 -11.72 -10.74 5.11
C GLN A 21 -11.53 -11.59 3.85
N LEU A 22 -12.39 -11.41 2.84
CA LEU A 22 -12.30 -12.16 1.58
C LEU A 22 -11.00 -11.85 0.84
N LYS A 23 -10.61 -10.57 0.76
CA LYS A 23 -9.36 -10.15 0.11
C LYS A 23 -8.15 -10.81 0.76
N GLU A 24 -8.06 -10.76 2.09
CA GLU A 24 -6.92 -11.32 2.84
C GLU A 24 -6.89 -12.85 2.77
N GLN A 25 -8.03 -13.53 2.74
CA GLN A 25 -8.08 -14.98 2.52
C GLN A 25 -7.57 -15.35 1.13
N ILE A 26 -7.99 -14.66 0.06
CA ILE A 26 -7.47 -14.93 -1.29
C ILE A 26 -5.95 -14.70 -1.34
N LYS A 27 -5.46 -13.60 -0.75
CA LYS A 27 -4.02 -13.32 -0.63
C LYS A 27 -3.27 -14.42 0.11
N TRP A 28 -3.82 -14.91 1.21
CA TRP A 28 -3.23 -16.02 1.97
C TRP A 28 -3.12 -17.28 1.12
N LEU A 29 -4.21 -17.69 0.46
CA LEU A 29 -4.23 -18.88 -0.38
C LEU A 29 -3.21 -18.81 -1.53
N ILE A 30 -3.09 -17.64 -2.18
CA ILE A 30 -2.07 -17.39 -3.20
C ILE A 30 -0.66 -17.43 -2.59
N GLY A 31 -0.46 -16.74 -1.46
CA GLY A 31 0.81 -16.68 -0.73
C GLY A 31 1.31 -18.06 -0.29
N LYS A 32 0.39 -18.99 0.01
CA LYS A 32 0.70 -20.38 0.37
C LYS A 32 0.71 -21.35 -0.81
N GLY A 33 0.39 -20.90 -2.03
CA GLY A 33 0.32 -21.78 -3.20
C GLY A 33 -0.86 -22.76 -3.16
N LEU A 34 -1.88 -22.48 -2.37
CA LEU A 34 -3.17 -23.19 -2.41
C LEU A 34 -4.01 -22.72 -3.60
N LEU A 35 -3.81 -21.48 -4.02
CA LEU A 35 -4.20 -20.97 -5.34
C LEU A 35 -2.92 -20.73 -6.15
N ASN A 36 -2.76 -21.49 -7.23
CA ASN A 36 -1.58 -21.49 -8.08
C ASN A 36 -1.74 -20.52 -9.25
N PRO A 37 -0.63 -20.03 -9.84
CA PRO A 37 -0.67 -19.24 -11.06
C PRO A 37 -1.53 -19.88 -12.16
N GLY A 38 -2.45 -19.09 -12.73
CA GLY A 38 -3.38 -19.56 -13.76
C GLY A 38 -4.65 -20.25 -13.25
N ASP A 39 -4.74 -20.59 -11.95
CA ASP A 39 -5.96 -21.14 -11.37
C ASP A 39 -7.14 -20.19 -11.55
N THR A 40 -8.31 -20.74 -11.88
CA THR A 40 -9.52 -19.95 -12.11
C THR A 40 -10.31 -19.82 -10.82
N LEU A 41 -10.57 -18.58 -10.41
CA LEU A 41 -11.47 -18.30 -9.29
C LEU A 41 -12.94 -18.43 -9.73
N PRO A 42 -13.86 -18.72 -8.79
CA PRO A 42 -15.29 -18.70 -9.07
C PRO A 42 -15.71 -17.34 -9.63
N SER A 43 -16.71 -17.35 -10.50
CA SER A 43 -17.31 -16.10 -10.97
C SER A 43 -17.91 -15.31 -9.80
N THR A 44 -18.06 -13.99 -9.97
CA THR A 44 -18.66 -13.14 -8.93
C THR A 44 -20.07 -13.57 -8.57
N ASN A 45 -20.84 -14.15 -9.51
CA ASN A 45 -22.15 -14.73 -9.24
C ASN A 45 -22.05 -15.99 -8.39
N GLN A 46 -21.18 -16.93 -8.78
CA GLN A 46 -21.01 -18.19 -8.05
C GLN A 46 -20.54 -17.95 -6.62
N LEU A 47 -19.54 -17.08 -6.44
CA LEU A 47 -19.01 -16.81 -5.10
C LEU A 47 -20.00 -16.02 -4.23
N ALA A 48 -20.81 -15.14 -4.84
CA ALA A 48 -21.87 -14.41 -4.15
C ALA A 48 -22.93 -15.36 -3.60
N GLU A 49 -23.35 -16.33 -4.41
CA GLU A 49 -24.30 -17.35 -4.01
C GLU A 49 -23.72 -18.26 -2.92
N GLN A 50 -22.49 -18.73 -3.10
CA GLN A 50 -21.81 -19.60 -2.15
C GLN A 50 -21.63 -18.97 -0.77
N LEU A 51 -21.23 -17.70 -0.71
CA LEU A 51 -20.95 -17.01 0.55
C LEU A 51 -22.12 -16.18 1.07
N SER A 52 -23.24 -16.11 0.34
CA SER A 52 -24.35 -15.20 0.63
C SER A 52 -23.91 -13.72 0.79
N ILE A 53 -22.97 -13.28 -0.04
CA ILE A 53 -22.40 -11.93 -0.03
C ILE A 53 -22.85 -11.15 -1.26
N ASN A 54 -23.01 -9.83 -1.13
CA ASN A 54 -23.31 -8.96 -2.25
C ASN A 54 -22.25 -9.11 -3.37
N ARG A 55 -22.71 -9.44 -4.59
CA ARG A 55 -21.87 -9.58 -5.78
C ARG A 55 -20.96 -8.37 -6.03
N ASN A 56 -21.42 -7.15 -5.77
CA ASN A 56 -20.63 -5.94 -5.95
C ASN A 56 -19.42 -5.91 -5.00
N THR A 57 -19.56 -6.46 -3.80
CA THR A 57 -18.47 -6.61 -2.84
C THR A 57 -17.38 -7.54 -3.39
N ILE A 58 -17.76 -8.71 -3.90
CA ILE A 58 -16.81 -9.65 -4.51
C ILE A 58 -16.16 -9.05 -5.76
N GLN A 59 -16.95 -8.37 -6.59
CA GLN A 59 -16.44 -7.67 -7.76
C GLN A 59 -15.38 -6.62 -7.38
N SER A 60 -15.62 -5.85 -6.31
CA SER A 60 -14.64 -4.89 -5.79
C SER A 60 -13.37 -5.59 -5.30
N VAL A 61 -13.49 -6.69 -4.57
CA VAL A 61 -12.33 -7.48 -4.11
C VAL A 61 -11.50 -8.00 -5.29
N TYR A 62 -12.13 -8.57 -6.31
CA TYR A 62 -11.43 -9.05 -7.51
C TYR A 62 -10.74 -7.92 -8.27
N THR A 63 -11.39 -6.76 -8.39
CA THR A 63 -10.79 -5.58 -9.01
C THR A 63 -9.55 -5.11 -8.24
N GLN A 64 -9.63 -5.01 -6.92
CA GLN A 64 -8.48 -4.62 -6.09
C GLN A 64 -7.33 -5.63 -6.19
N LEU A 65 -7.63 -6.94 -6.15
CA LEU A 65 -6.59 -7.96 -6.29
C LEU A 65 -5.96 -8.00 -7.69
N LYS A 66 -6.69 -7.57 -8.71
CA LYS A 66 -6.13 -7.31 -10.04
C LYS A 66 -5.20 -6.10 -10.03
N GLU A 67 -5.58 -5.01 -9.37
CA GLU A 67 -4.74 -3.81 -9.18
C GLU A 67 -3.47 -4.14 -8.39
N ASP A 68 -3.57 -5.02 -7.40
CA ASP A 68 -2.45 -5.57 -6.63
C ASP A 68 -1.56 -6.53 -7.46
N GLY A 69 -1.93 -6.83 -8.70
CA GLY A 69 -1.19 -7.72 -9.61
C GLY A 69 -1.33 -9.21 -9.29
N LEU A 70 -2.30 -9.59 -8.47
CA LEU A 70 -2.50 -10.98 -8.03
C LEU A 70 -3.55 -11.73 -8.85
N LEU A 71 -4.43 -11.02 -9.53
CA LEU A 71 -5.45 -11.59 -10.41
C LEU A 71 -5.37 -11.01 -11.82
N LEU A 72 -5.80 -11.81 -12.79
CA LEU A 72 -6.03 -11.43 -14.17
C LEU A 72 -7.51 -11.58 -14.48
N MET A 73 -8.10 -10.54 -15.08
CA MET A 73 -9.50 -10.56 -15.51
C MET A 73 -9.56 -10.46 -17.03
N GLN A 74 -9.89 -11.57 -17.69
CA GLN A 74 -9.96 -11.65 -19.15
C GLN A 74 -11.39 -11.93 -19.62
N LYS A 75 -11.85 -11.14 -20.59
CA LYS A 75 -13.20 -11.32 -21.17
C LYS A 75 -13.31 -12.73 -21.77
N GLY A 76 -14.30 -13.49 -21.32
CA GLY A 76 -14.56 -14.86 -21.79
C GLY A 76 -13.70 -15.97 -21.14
N ARG A 77 -12.73 -15.62 -20.28
CA ARG A 77 -11.88 -16.59 -19.55
C ARG A 77 -12.04 -16.55 -18.03
N GLY A 78 -12.82 -15.60 -17.52
CA GLY A 78 -13.09 -15.47 -16.09
C GLY A 78 -11.99 -14.69 -15.37
N THR A 79 -11.89 -14.95 -14.06
CA THR A 79 -10.87 -14.36 -13.18
C THR A 79 -9.86 -15.44 -12.82
N GLN A 80 -8.58 -15.21 -13.09
CA GLN A 80 -7.51 -16.17 -12.84
C GLN A 80 -6.44 -15.59 -11.92
N VAL A 81 -5.70 -16.43 -11.21
CA VAL A 81 -4.49 -16.01 -10.49
C VAL A 81 -3.43 -15.55 -11.49
N ALA A 82 -2.69 -14.50 -11.13
CA ALA A 82 -1.59 -13.95 -11.92
C ALA A 82 -0.44 -14.94 -12.12
N GLY A 83 0.54 -14.57 -12.96
CA GLY A 83 1.65 -15.43 -13.35
C GLY A 83 2.65 -15.71 -12.22
N GLU A 84 3.54 -16.66 -12.47
CA GLU A 84 4.56 -17.12 -11.52
C GLU A 84 5.46 -15.97 -11.04
N GLU A 85 5.81 -15.02 -11.93
CA GLU A 85 6.67 -13.90 -11.59
C GLU A 85 6.00 -12.95 -10.59
N GLU A 86 4.73 -12.60 -10.83
CA GLU A 86 3.94 -11.76 -9.95
C GLU A 86 3.75 -12.41 -8.58
N ILE A 87 3.42 -13.71 -8.55
CA ILE A 87 3.21 -14.44 -7.30
C ILE A 87 4.51 -14.61 -6.52
N THR A 88 5.63 -14.88 -7.18
CA THR A 88 6.96 -14.95 -6.54
C THR A 88 7.31 -13.62 -5.88
N ARG A 89 7.11 -12.51 -6.59
CA ARG A 89 7.34 -11.16 -6.07
C ARG A 89 6.42 -10.83 -4.89
N PHE A 90 5.16 -11.23 -4.98
CA PHE A 90 4.19 -11.06 -3.90
C PHE A 90 4.65 -11.79 -2.63
N LYS A 91 5.00 -13.08 -2.72
CA LYS A 91 5.50 -13.87 -1.60
C LYS A 91 6.75 -13.25 -0.97
N ALA A 92 7.71 -12.81 -1.78
CA ALA A 92 8.92 -12.14 -1.30
C ALA A 92 8.63 -10.85 -0.52
N ASN A 93 7.60 -10.10 -0.90
CA ASN A 93 7.18 -8.87 -0.22
C ASN A 93 6.27 -9.10 0.99
N HIS A 94 5.80 -10.33 1.23
CA HIS A 94 4.88 -10.68 2.31
C HIS A 94 5.45 -11.79 3.22
N PRO A 95 6.64 -11.60 3.82
CA PRO A 95 7.28 -12.61 4.66
C PRO A 95 6.49 -12.91 5.95
N HIS A 96 5.54 -12.05 6.33
CA HIS A 96 4.71 -12.27 7.52
C HIS A 96 3.83 -13.51 7.41
N PHE A 97 3.53 -14.02 6.21
CA PHE A 97 2.72 -15.23 6.07
C PHE A 97 3.34 -16.46 6.74
N SER A 98 4.66 -16.65 6.67
CA SER A 98 5.34 -17.75 7.38
C SER A 98 5.45 -17.45 8.88
N PHE A 99 5.60 -16.18 9.25
CA PHE A 99 5.63 -15.78 10.66
C PHE A 99 4.28 -16.02 11.37
N VAL A 100 3.16 -15.77 10.69
CA VAL A 100 1.83 -16.03 11.26
C VAL A 100 1.62 -17.53 11.52
N GLU A 101 2.04 -18.42 10.61
CA GLU A 101 1.98 -19.86 10.84
C GLU A 101 2.84 -20.26 12.04
N GLN A 102 4.10 -19.82 12.06
CA GLN A 102 5.00 -20.11 13.17
C GLN A 102 4.41 -19.62 14.51
N MET A 103 3.86 -18.40 14.54
CA MET A 103 3.23 -17.84 15.74
C MET A 103 2.02 -18.66 16.19
N ILE A 104 1.17 -19.11 15.26
CA ILE A 104 0.01 -19.96 15.57
C ILE A 104 0.46 -21.33 16.09
N ASP A 105 1.48 -21.93 15.48
CA ASP A 105 2.04 -23.21 15.92
C ASP A 105 2.64 -23.10 17.33
N GLU A 106 3.47 -22.07 17.57
CA GLU A 106 4.04 -21.79 18.90
C GLU A 106 2.95 -21.50 19.95
N ALA A 107 1.88 -20.80 19.56
CA ALA A 107 0.74 -20.53 20.43
C ALA A 107 -0.01 -21.82 20.80
N HIS A 108 -0.23 -22.72 19.83
CA HIS A 108 -0.81 -24.04 20.10
C HIS A 108 0.07 -24.89 21.01
N GLU A 109 1.38 -24.95 20.76
CA GLU A 109 2.35 -25.66 21.60
C GLU A 109 2.37 -25.13 23.04
N SER A 110 2.18 -23.81 23.19
CA SER A 110 2.10 -23.13 24.49
C SER A 110 0.70 -23.13 25.10
N ASN A 111 -0.28 -23.75 24.44
CA ASN A 111 -1.69 -23.82 24.84
C ASN A 111 -2.34 -22.44 25.05
N PHE A 112 -1.97 -21.47 24.22
CA PHE A 112 -2.62 -20.16 24.14
C PHE A 112 -3.88 -20.21 23.27
N VAL A 113 -4.88 -19.42 23.65
CA VAL A 113 -6.08 -19.20 22.83
C VAL A 113 -5.74 -18.17 21.75
N ILE A 114 -5.89 -18.54 20.48
CA ILE A 114 -5.53 -17.69 19.34
C ILE A 114 -6.33 -16.39 19.33
N ASP A 115 -7.62 -16.42 19.67
CA ASP A 115 -8.47 -15.24 19.73
C ASP A 115 -7.94 -14.21 20.74
N ASP A 116 -7.48 -14.66 21.90
CA ASP A 116 -6.86 -13.79 22.92
C ASP A 116 -5.55 -13.19 22.42
N LEU A 117 -4.75 -13.95 21.67
CA LEU A 117 -3.51 -13.47 21.06
C LEU A 117 -3.80 -12.41 19.98
N LEU A 118 -4.80 -12.62 19.14
CA LEU A 118 -5.24 -11.65 18.13
C LEU A 118 -5.75 -10.35 18.78
N LEU A 119 -6.60 -10.46 19.79
CA LEU A 119 -7.12 -9.30 20.55
C LEU A 119 -6.00 -8.56 21.27
N SER A 120 -5.05 -9.28 21.87
CA SER A 120 -3.88 -8.70 22.53
C SER A 120 -2.97 -7.99 21.53
N GLY A 121 -2.75 -8.57 20.35
CA GLY A 121 -2.02 -7.95 19.25
C GLY A 121 -2.70 -6.67 18.75
N PHE A 122 -4.01 -6.69 18.59
CA PHE A 122 -4.80 -5.50 18.25
C PHE A 122 -4.65 -4.40 19.31
N ALA A 123 -4.84 -4.73 20.59
CA ALA A 123 -4.65 -3.79 21.70
C ALA A 123 -3.23 -3.24 21.76
N TYR A 124 -2.22 -4.10 21.54
CA TYR A 124 -0.82 -3.70 21.48
C TYR A 124 -0.57 -2.69 20.35
N VAL A 125 -1.11 -2.93 19.15
CA VAL A 125 -1.01 -1.99 18.02
C VAL A 125 -1.68 -0.65 18.34
N GLN A 126 -2.81 -0.64 19.05
CA GLN A 126 -3.47 0.62 19.43
C GLN A 126 -2.71 1.40 20.51
N LEU A 127 -2.13 0.72 21.50
CA LEU A 127 -1.45 1.35 22.63
C LEU A 127 0.01 1.70 22.33
N PHE A 128 0.72 0.80 21.65
CA PHE A 128 2.16 0.84 21.45
C PHE A 128 2.57 0.77 19.98
N GLY A 129 1.65 0.44 19.09
CA GLY A 129 1.79 0.68 17.67
C GLY A 129 1.79 2.18 17.44
N GLN A 130 2.89 2.82 17.82
CA GLN A 130 3.27 4.05 17.20
C GLN A 130 3.14 3.76 15.71
N ARG A 131 2.20 4.43 15.05
CA ARG A 131 2.48 4.93 13.71
C ARG A 131 3.79 5.68 13.89
N GLN A 132 4.92 4.99 13.76
CA GLN A 132 6.04 5.61 13.10
C GLN A 132 5.47 5.97 11.73
N LYS A 133 4.81 7.14 11.66
CA LYS A 133 4.98 8.01 10.51
C LYS A 133 6.49 8.07 10.40
N ARG A 134 7.06 7.18 9.59
CA ARG A 134 8.44 7.32 9.13
C ARG A 134 8.47 8.78 8.71
N LYS A 135 9.24 9.63 9.40
CA LYS A 135 9.26 11.06 9.12
C LYS A 135 9.54 11.14 7.62
N GLN A 136 8.54 11.54 6.85
CA GLN A 136 8.66 11.53 5.40
C GLN A 136 9.88 12.40 5.08
N ARG A 137 10.79 11.90 4.27
CA ARG A 137 11.96 12.68 3.85
C ARG A 137 11.48 13.60 2.74
N TYR A 138 11.33 14.87 3.06
CA TYR A 138 10.94 15.88 2.09
C TYR A 138 12.19 16.39 1.39
N LEU A 139 12.13 16.46 0.06
CA LEU A 139 13.13 17.14 -0.75
C LEU A 139 12.50 18.39 -1.35
N PHE A 140 13.01 19.54 -0.96
CA PHE A 140 12.61 20.83 -1.53
C PHE A 140 13.61 21.23 -2.62
N ILE A 141 13.13 21.34 -3.87
CA ILE A 141 13.97 21.68 -5.03
C ILE A 141 13.59 23.07 -5.54
N GLU A 142 14.57 23.97 -5.61
CA GLU A 142 14.37 25.38 -5.94
C GLU A 142 15.58 25.95 -6.70
N CYS A 143 15.46 27.12 -7.35
CA CYS A 143 16.57 27.81 -8.03
C CYS A 143 17.05 29.09 -7.31
N LYS A 144 16.37 29.50 -6.23
CA LYS A 144 16.71 30.67 -5.40
C LYS A 144 16.19 30.54 -3.96
N MET A 145 17.10 30.29 -3.01
CA MET A 145 16.78 30.04 -1.60
C MET A 145 16.06 31.20 -0.86
N SER A 146 16.32 32.45 -1.27
CA SER A 146 15.77 33.66 -0.61
C SER A 146 14.25 33.81 -0.72
N SER A 147 13.61 33.11 -1.67
CA SER A 147 12.16 33.18 -1.90
C SER A 147 11.37 32.11 -1.14
N CYS A 148 12.04 31.16 -0.46
CA CYS A 148 11.40 29.91 -0.02
C CYS A 148 11.47 29.63 1.49
N ILE A 149 12.14 30.49 2.25
CA ILE A 149 12.29 30.36 3.72
C ILE A 149 10.92 30.18 4.40
N PHE A 150 9.90 30.94 3.98
CA PHE A 150 8.55 30.86 4.52
C PHE A 150 7.90 29.47 4.32
N TYR A 151 8.07 28.85 3.15
CA TYR A 151 7.52 27.51 2.89
C TYR A 151 8.25 26.42 3.69
N LEU A 152 9.56 26.55 3.85
CA LEU A 152 10.37 25.59 4.62
C LEU A 152 10.00 25.61 6.10
N ASP A 153 9.86 26.80 6.69
CA ASP A 153 9.49 26.94 8.09
C ASP A 153 8.06 26.43 8.34
N GLU A 154 7.13 26.68 7.40
CA GLU A 154 5.75 26.21 7.51
C GLU A 154 5.63 24.68 7.36
N ILE A 155 6.34 24.08 6.39
CA ILE A 155 6.37 22.61 6.23
C ILE A 155 7.03 21.96 7.45
N ARG A 156 8.15 22.49 7.96
CA ARG A 156 8.80 21.98 9.18
C ARG A 156 7.86 22.02 10.38
N ARG A 157 7.18 23.16 10.58
CA ARG A 157 6.21 23.38 11.67
C ARG A 157 5.06 22.38 11.62
N LEU A 158 4.52 22.12 10.44
CA LEU A 158 3.31 21.30 10.26
C LEU A 158 3.60 19.79 10.21
N THR A 159 4.73 19.38 9.67
CA THR A 159 5.03 17.96 9.41
C THR A 159 5.98 17.33 10.43
N SER A 160 6.72 18.14 11.20
CA SER A 160 7.82 17.67 12.07
C SER A 160 8.87 16.84 11.33
N ALA A 161 8.94 16.98 10.00
CA ALA A 161 9.75 16.16 9.12
C ALA A 161 11.11 16.78 8.80
N GLU A 162 12.03 15.94 8.32
CA GLU A 162 13.33 16.37 7.85
C GLU A 162 13.19 16.84 6.39
N ILE A 163 13.61 18.08 6.13
CA ILE A 163 13.56 18.69 4.80
C ILE A 163 14.98 18.91 4.30
N GLN A 164 15.36 18.18 3.25
CA GLN A 164 16.55 18.45 2.46
C GLN A 164 16.22 19.52 1.43
N THR A 165 17.10 20.51 1.27
CA THR A 165 16.93 21.58 0.27
C THR A 165 18.03 21.50 -0.78
N ILE A 166 17.66 21.56 -2.06
CA ILE A 166 18.60 21.55 -3.19
C ILE A 166 18.36 22.77 -4.07
N ASP A 167 19.46 23.44 -4.42
CA ASP A 167 19.46 24.43 -5.50
C ASP A 167 19.73 23.73 -6.84
N VAL A 168 18.75 23.74 -7.74
CA VAL A 168 18.83 23.05 -9.03
C VAL A 168 19.73 23.77 -10.05
N THR A 169 20.05 25.05 -9.83
CA THR A 169 20.77 25.86 -10.84
C THR A 169 22.20 25.42 -11.10
N SER A 170 22.79 24.66 -10.18
CA SER A 170 24.19 24.24 -10.21
C SER A 170 24.38 22.74 -9.99
N LEU A 171 23.32 21.95 -10.00
CA LEU A 171 23.40 20.51 -9.73
C LEU A 171 23.44 19.70 -11.03
N PRO A 172 24.38 18.74 -11.17
CA PRO A 172 24.32 17.73 -12.23
C PRO A 172 23.04 16.88 -12.13
N ASP A 173 22.52 16.44 -13.28
CA ASP A 173 21.30 15.62 -13.35
C ASP A 173 21.41 14.30 -12.56
N GLU A 174 22.61 13.70 -12.48
CA GLU A 174 22.83 12.45 -11.73
C GLU A 174 22.68 12.66 -10.21
N ASP A 175 23.18 13.77 -9.67
CA ASP A 175 23.04 14.12 -8.26
C ASP A 175 21.56 14.46 -7.93
N LEU A 176 20.86 15.08 -8.88
CA LEU A 176 19.44 15.40 -8.76
C LEU A 176 18.57 14.13 -8.70
N LYS A 177 18.82 13.17 -9.60
CA LYS A 177 18.14 11.86 -9.59
C LYS A 177 18.37 11.12 -8.28
N GLN A 178 19.61 11.10 -7.80
CA GLN A 178 19.95 10.46 -6.54
C GLN A 178 19.23 11.09 -5.34
N ALA A 179 19.12 12.42 -5.31
CA ALA A 179 18.37 13.12 -4.28
C ALA A 179 16.87 12.79 -4.34
N ILE A 180 16.26 12.77 -5.53
CA ILE A 180 14.85 12.40 -5.73
C ILE A 180 14.59 10.96 -5.27
N HIS A 181 15.49 10.03 -5.58
CA HIS A 181 15.37 8.64 -5.16
C HIS A 181 15.36 8.48 -3.63
N ASN A 182 16.14 9.29 -2.93
CA ASN A 182 16.26 9.29 -1.48
C ASN A 182 15.11 10.00 -0.74
N ALA A 183 14.27 10.74 -1.46
CA ALA A 183 13.11 11.44 -0.91
C ALA A 183 11.84 10.57 -0.98
N ASP A 184 10.89 10.88 -0.11
CA ASP A 184 9.54 10.29 -0.14
C ASP A 184 8.54 11.26 -0.80
N VAL A 185 8.72 12.57 -0.56
CA VAL A 185 7.90 13.65 -1.13
C VAL A 185 8.82 14.76 -1.67
N ILE A 186 8.57 15.18 -2.91
CA ILE A 186 9.30 16.25 -3.57
C ILE A 186 8.41 17.48 -3.57
N VAL A 187 8.91 18.58 -3.06
CA VAL A 187 8.22 19.87 -3.04
C VAL A 187 9.01 20.84 -3.91
N THR A 188 8.33 21.50 -4.84
CA THR A 188 8.98 22.44 -5.77
C THR A 188 8.00 23.51 -6.22
N ARG A 189 8.48 24.58 -6.84
CA ARG A 189 7.60 25.60 -7.42
C ARG A 189 6.94 25.15 -8.72
N SER A 190 5.79 25.73 -9.02
CA SER A 190 5.02 25.39 -10.23
C SER A 190 5.79 25.57 -11.54
N ASP A 191 6.72 26.51 -11.64
CA ASP A 191 7.57 26.70 -12.81
C ASP A 191 8.64 25.62 -12.99
N LEU A 192 9.02 24.92 -11.91
CA LEU A 192 10.01 23.84 -11.92
C LEU A 192 9.37 22.45 -11.94
N ALA A 193 8.12 22.33 -11.50
CA ALA A 193 7.37 21.08 -11.43
C ALA A 193 7.29 20.34 -12.78
N GLU A 194 7.04 21.04 -13.89
CA GLU A 194 6.97 20.41 -15.22
C GLU A 194 8.30 19.77 -15.66
N LYS A 195 9.43 20.36 -15.25
CA LYS A 195 10.76 19.81 -15.56
C LYS A 195 11.09 18.60 -14.69
N LEU A 196 10.65 18.60 -13.44
CA LEU A 196 10.94 17.55 -12.47
C LEU A 196 9.99 16.35 -12.59
N ARG A 197 8.81 16.53 -13.21
CA ARG A 197 7.79 15.48 -13.30
C ARG A 197 8.31 14.19 -13.94
N VAL A 198 9.11 14.29 -15.01
CA VAL A 198 9.70 13.12 -15.68
C VAL A 198 10.55 12.29 -14.70
N PHE A 199 11.42 12.94 -13.93
CA PHE A 199 12.30 12.28 -12.96
C PHE A 199 11.53 11.73 -11.75
N VAL A 200 10.48 12.44 -11.31
CA VAL A 200 9.66 12.02 -10.16
C VAL A 200 8.75 10.84 -10.50
N ASP A 201 8.17 10.83 -11.70
CA ASP A 201 7.32 9.74 -12.18
C ASP A 201 8.16 8.47 -12.40
N GLU A 202 9.37 8.60 -12.96
CA GLU A 202 10.33 7.49 -13.09
C GLU A 202 10.69 6.89 -11.72
N ALA A 203 10.92 7.73 -10.71
CA ALA A 203 11.23 7.32 -9.36
C ALA A 203 9.99 6.92 -8.51
N LYS A 204 8.79 7.01 -9.08
CA LYS A 204 7.48 6.74 -8.42
C LYS A 204 7.31 7.50 -7.10
N LYS A 205 7.68 8.78 -7.07
CA LYS A 205 7.58 9.63 -5.87
C LYS A 205 6.39 10.59 -5.95
N THR A 206 6.05 11.20 -4.82
CA THR A 206 5.00 12.23 -4.78
C THR A 206 5.60 13.60 -5.11
N LEU A 207 5.09 14.28 -6.15
CA LEU A 207 5.44 15.66 -6.48
C LEU A 207 4.37 16.61 -5.96
N ILE A 208 4.77 17.65 -5.23
CA ILE A 208 3.90 18.74 -4.81
C ILE A 208 4.44 20.06 -5.36
N SER A 209 3.56 20.77 -6.05
CA SER A 209 3.83 22.07 -6.66
C SER A 209 3.31 23.19 -5.78
N VAL A 210 4.12 24.24 -5.58
CA VAL A 210 3.74 25.43 -4.78
C VAL A 210 3.82 26.68 -5.67
N GLY A 211 2.69 27.35 -5.91
CA GLY A 211 2.60 28.48 -6.84
C GLY A 211 2.29 29.82 -6.18
N SER A 212 1.56 29.83 -5.06
CA SER A 212 1.23 31.05 -4.31
C SER A 212 0.94 30.77 -2.81
N THR A 213 0.81 31.83 -2.01
CA THR A 213 0.44 31.78 -0.58
C THR A 213 -0.87 31.04 -0.29
N GLY A 214 -1.75 30.82 -1.28
CA GLY A 214 -2.97 30.03 -1.15
C GLY A 214 -2.80 28.51 -1.25
N ASP A 215 -1.66 28.02 -1.75
CA ASP A 215 -1.41 26.59 -2.02
C ASP A 215 -0.97 25.79 -0.78
N VAL A 216 -0.63 26.45 0.33
CA VAL A 216 -0.24 25.77 1.57
C VAL A 216 -1.42 24.97 2.15
N SER A 217 -2.64 25.44 1.97
CA SER A 217 -3.85 24.70 2.35
C SER A 217 -4.17 23.51 1.44
N LEU A 218 -3.67 23.51 0.19
CA LEU A 218 -3.75 22.37 -0.72
C LEU A 218 -2.66 21.33 -0.38
N LEU A 219 -1.45 21.78 -0.03
CA LEU A 219 -0.41 20.97 0.63
C LEU A 219 -0.95 20.25 1.88
N LEU A 220 -1.77 20.93 2.71
CA LEU A 220 -2.43 20.35 3.89
C LEU A 220 -3.38 19.18 3.57
N ASN A 221 -4.08 19.21 2.42
CA ASN A 221 -5.02 18.15 2.03
C ASN A 221 -4.30 16.94 1.43
N MET A 222 -3.18 17.15 0.73
CA MET A 222 -2.38 16.08 0.12
C MET A 222 -1.53 15.32 1.15
N ILE A 223 -1.06 15.98 2.22
CA ILE A 223 -0.23 15.37 3.29
C ILE A 223 -1.09 14.61 4.33
N ARG A 224 -2.40 14.90 4.41
CA ARG A 224 -3.32 14.29 5.39
C ARG A 224 -4.01 13.02 4.93
N GLN A 225 -3.98 12.68 3.65
CA GLN A 225 -4.56 11.42 3.18
C GLN A 225 -3.45 10.35 3.10
N PRO A 226 -3.59 9.22 3.83
CA PRO A 226 -2.66 8.10 3.76
C PRO A 226 -2.73 7.38 2.42
#